data_AF-A0A1Y6IT01-F1
#
_entry.id   AF-A0A1Y6IT01-F1
#
_cell.length_a   1.000
_cell.length_b   1.000
_cell.length_c   1.000
_cell.angle_alpha   90.00
_cell.angle_beta   90.00
_cell.angle_gamma   90.00
#
_symmetry.space_group_name_H-M   'P 1'
#
loop_
_entity.id
_entity.type
_entity.pdbx_description
1 polymer ?
#
loop_
_entity_poly.entity_id
_entity_poly.type
_entity_poly.pdbx_seq_one_letter_code
_entity_poly.pdbx_strand_id
1 'polypeptide(L)'
;MEFVFLPLIIVLFQWRNFESAEWGFTAFYLVYAVLLVTNSEIPTNSRIGSFYLGIPSAAYVTFIFPELYTRYSERAMRVLSVIGLLVAFVALISIF
;
A
#
# COMPACT_ATOMS: atom_id res chain seq x y z
N MET A 1 -3.56 -0.68 -14.81
CA MET A 1 -2.76 -0.65 -13.57
C MET A 1 -2.81 0.70 -12.85
N GLU A 2 -3.28 1.77 -13.50
CA GLU A 2 -3.35 3.14 -12.92
C GLU A 2 -4.13 3.24 -11.60
N PHE A 3 -5.06 2.31 -11.34
CA PHE A 3 -5.79 2.23 -10.07
C PHE A 3 -4.90 2.02 -8.83
N VAL A 4 -3.63 1.63 -8.99
CA VAL A 4 -2.67 1.54 -7.87
C VAL A 4 -2.44 2.90 -7.20
N PHE A 5 -2.67 4.02 -7.91
CA PHE A 5 -2.50 5.34 -7.30
C PHE A 5 -3.74 5.83 -6.56
N LEU A 6 -4.88 5.14 -6.70
CA LEU A 6 -6.16 5.58 -6.13
C LEU A 6 -6.09 5.81 -4.61
N PRO A 7 -5.42 4.95 -3.80
CA PRO A 7 -5.30 5.20 -2.37
C PRO A 7 -4.56 6.50 -2.01
N LEU A 8 -3.68 7.02 -2.87
CA LEU A 8 -2.97 8.28 -2.62
C LEU A 8 -3.89 9.50 -2.61
N ILE A 9 -5.13 9.38 -3.07
CA ILE A 9 -6.13 10.44 -2.92
C ILE A 9 -6.35 10.82 -1.45
N ILE A 10 -6.10 9.88 -0.52
CA ILE A 10 -6.17 10.12 0.93
C ILE A 10 -5.28 11.30 1.34
N VAL A 11 -4.11 11.45 0.72
CA VAL A 11 -3.18 12.54 1.00
C VAL A 11 -3.85 13.90 0.79
N LEU A 12 -4.66 14.07 -0.27
CA LEU A 12 -5.34 15.34 -0.55
C LEU A 12 -6.28 15.77 0.58
N PHE A 13 -6.85 14.81 1.31
CA PHE A 13 -7.82 15.07 2.38
C PHE A 13 -7.20 15.04 3.78
N GLN A 14 -6.10 14.30 3.99
CA GLN A 14 -5.52 14.05 5.31
C GLN A 14 -4.08 14.55 5.53
N TRP A 15 -3.42 15.15 4.53
CA TRP A 15 -2.00 15.55 4.61
C TRP A 15 -1.63 16.41 5.83
N ARG A 16 -2.55 17.22 6.36
CA ARG A 16 -2.30 18.07 7.53
C ARG A 16 -2.18 17.31 8.84
N ASN A 17 -2.73 16.09 8.90
CA ASN A 17 -2.74 15.25 10.09
C ASN A 17 -1.66 14.14 10.02
N PHE A 18 -0.87 14.11 8.96
CA PHE A 18 0.20 13.11 8.81
C PHE A 18 1.39 13.46 9.71
N GLU A 19 1.85 12.48 10.48
CA GLU A 19 3.14 12.54 11.14
C GLU A 19 4.23 11.95 10.24
N SER A 20 5.46 11.92 10.74
CA SER A 20 6.62 11.42 10.00
C SER A 20 6.45 9.98 9.52
N ALA A 21 5.73 9.14 10.28
CA ALA A 21 5.51 7.74 9.95
C ALA A 21 4.58 7.58 8.74
N GLU A 22 3.50 8.36 8.68
CA GLU A 22 2.51 8.36 7.59
C GLU A 22 3.14 8.90 6.30
N TRP A 23 3.98 9.93 6.38
CA TRP A 23 4.77 10.41 5.25
C TRP A 23 5.75 9.36 4.75
N GLY A 24 6.49 8.70 5.65
CA GLY A 24 7.41 7.63 5.29
C GLY A 24 6.70 6.45 4.63
N PHE A 25 5.55 6.04 5.15
CA PHE A 25 4.77 4.95 4.57
C PHE A 25 4.13 5.33 3.23
N THR A 26 3.69 6.57 3.08
CA THR A 26 3.19 7.11 1.81
C THR A 26 4.28 7.15 0.74
N ALA A 27 5.50 7.56 1.10
CA ALA A 27 6.64 7.50 0.19
C ALA A 27 6.95 6.05 -0.22
N PHE A 28 6.93 5.12 0.74
CA PHE A 28 7.15 3.69 0.44
C PHE A 28 6.08 3.12 -0.49
N TYR A 29 4.80 3.45 -0.27
CA TYR A 29 3.71 3.08 -1.16
C TYR A 29 3.83 3.70 -2.56
N LEU A 30 4.24 4.97 -2.65
CA LEU A 30 4.44 5.64 -3.94
C LEU A 30 5.54 4.95 -4.75
N VAL A 31 6.67 4.60 -4.12
CA VAL A 31 7.76 3.85 -4.77
C VAL A 31 7.25 2.50 -5.28
N TYR A 32 6.46 1.78 -4.47
CA TYR A 32 5.82 0.54 -4.90
C TYR A 32 4.93 0.75 -6.14
N ALA A 33 4.05 1.76 -6.10
CA ALA A 33 3.10 2.05 -7.17
C ALA A 33 3.80 2.42 -8.49
N VAL A 34 4.88 3.21 -8.42
CA VAL A 34 5.71 3.53 -9.58
C VAL A 34 6.34 2.26 -10.14
N LEU A 35 6.97 1.45 -9.28
CA LEU A 35 7.65 0.22 -9.70
C LEU A 35 6.67 -0.77 -10.34
N LEU A 36 5.44 -0.86 -9.83
CA LEU A 36 4.39 -1.71 -10.40
C LEU A 36 4.01 -1.28 -11.81
N VAL A 37 3.86 0.03 -12.03
CA VAL A 37 3.42 0.56 -13.34
C VAL A 37 4.55 0.54 -14.37
N THR A 38 5.79 0.73 -13.95
CA THR A 38 6.95 0.64 -14.85
C THR A 38 7.26 -0.79 -15.30
N ASN A 39 6.87 -1.79 -14.51
CA ASN A 39 7.00 -3.19 -14.88
C ASN A 39 5.79 -3.64 -15.69
N SER A 40 5.85 -3.41 -17.01
CA SER A 40 4.76 -3.65 -17.97
C SER A 40 4.40 -5.12 -18.22
N GLU A 41 5.17 -6.06 -17.66
CA GLU A 41 5.07 -7.50 -17.95
C GLU A 41 4.18 -8.28 -16.98
N ILE A 42 3.52 -7.61 -16.02
CA ILE A 42 2.72 -8.31 -15.00
C ILE A 42 1.50 -8.97 -15.68
N PRO A 43 1.38 -10.31 -15.62
CA PRO A 43 0.27 -11.01 -16.24
C PRO A 43 -1.06 -10.55 -15.63
N THR A 44 -2.01 -10.11 -16.48
CA THR A 44 -3.35 -9.65 -16.08
C THR A 44 -4.29 -10.79 -15.70
N ASN A 45 -3.81 -11.74 -14.89
CA ASN A 45 -4.68 -12.69 -14.21
C ASN A 45 -5.32 -11.99 -13.00
N SER A 46 -6.63 -12.16 -12.79
CA SER A 46 -7.38 -11.52 -11.69
C SER A 46 -6.76 -11.79 -10.31
N ARG A 47 -6.17 -12.97 -10.10
CA ARG A 47 -5.47 -13.33 -8.84
C ARG A 47 -4.20 -12.51 -8.64
N ILE A 48 -3.41 -12.36 -9.69
CA ILE A 48 -2.15 -11.58 -9.70
C ILE A 48 -2.48 -10.10 -9.49
N GLY A 49 -3.51 -9.59 -10.16
CA GLY A 49 -4.01 -8.23 -9.95
C GLY A 49 -4.45 -7.97 -8.51
N SER A 50 -5.18 -8.89 -7.89
CA SER A 50 -5.60 -8.73 -6.48
C SER A 50 -4.42 -8.72 -5.49
N PHE A 51 -3.37 -9.49 -5.77
CA PHE A 51 -2.17 -9.51 -4.93
C PHE A 51 -1.37 -8.19 -5.04
N TYR A 52 -1.16 -7.69 -6.27
CA TYR A 52 -0.36 -6.48 -6.50
C TYR A 52 -1.15 -5.16 -6.40
N LEU A 53 -2.49 -5.18 -6.36
CA LEU A 53 -3.29 -3.98 -6.16
C LEU A 53 -4.02 -4.01 -4.83
N GLY A 54 -4.68 -5.12 -4.51
CA GLY A 54 -5.54 -5.24 -3.33
C GLY A 54 -4.76 -5.16 -2.02
N ILE A 55 -3.74 -6.02 -1.85
CA ILE A 55 -2.96 -6.09 -0.60
C ILE A 55 -2.25 -4.75 -0.32
N PRO A 56 -1.50 -4.14 -1.26
CA PRO A 56 -0.87 -2.83 -1.04
C PRO A 56 -1.89 -1.74 -0.72
N SER A 57 -3.02 -1.68 -1.43
CA SER A 57 -4.02 -0.64 -1.22
C SER A 57 -4.68 -0.77 0.15
N ALA A 58 -5.04 -2.00 0.55
CA ALA A 58 -5.58 -2.28 1.87
C ALA A 58 -4.57 -1.96 2.98
N ALA A 59 -3.29 -2.32 2.77
CA ALA A 59 -2.21 -1.96 3.68
C ALA A 59 -2.06 -0.44 3.82
N TYR A 60 -2.11 0.31 2.72
CA TYR A 60 -2.06 1.77 2.76
C TYR A 60 -3.20 2.37 3.58
N VAL A 61 -4.45 1.98 3.28
CA VAL A 61 -5.63 2.46 3.99
C VAL A 61 -5.57 2.10 5.49
N THR A 62 -5.21 0.86 5.81
CA THR A 62 -5.13 0.37 7.19
C THR A 62 -4.03 1.05 8.00
N PHE A 63 -2.92 1.42 7.35
CA PHE A 63 -1.85 2.15 8.01
C PHE A 63 -2.25 3.59 8.35
N ILE A 64 -2.94 4.28 7.44
CA ILE A 64 -3.37 5.67 7.63
C ILE A 64 -4.56 5.75 8.60
N PHE A 65 -5.47 4.78 8.56
CA PHE A 65 -6.68 4.75 9.39
C PHE A 65 -6.75 3.47 10.25
N PRO A 66 -5.80 3.25 11.17
CA PRO A 66 -5.79 2.05 12.02
C PRO A 66 -7.03 1.96 12.92
N GLU A 67 -7.67 3.10 13.23
CA GLU A 67 -8.88 3.22 14.05
C GLU A 67 -10.12 2.56 13.42
N LEU A 68 -10.10 2.26 12.11
CA LEU A 68 -11.16 1.49 11.46
C LEU A 68 -11.29 0.07 12.04
N TYR A 69 -10.25 -0.42 12.73
CA TYR A 69 -10.18 -1.76 13.30
C TYR A 69 -10.22 -1.74 14.82
N THR A 70 -11.42 -1.62 15.38
CA THR A 70 -11.66 -1.50 16.84
C THR A 70 -11.23 -2.72 17.67
N ARG A 71 -11.04 -3.89 17.03
CA ARG A 71 -10.70 -5.16 17.71
C ARG A 71 -9.21 -5.33 17.98
N TYR A 72 -8.34 -4.58 17.30
CA TYR A 72 -6.90 -4.75 17.36
C TYR A 72 -6.22 -3.45 17.75
N SER A 73 -5.01 -3.53 18.32
CA SER A 73 -4.26 -2.33 18.64
C SER A 73 -3.79 -1.62 17.37
N GLU A 74 -3.78 -0.29 17.38
CA GLU A 74 -3.31 0.52 16.24
C GLU A 74 -1.88 0.13 15.81
N ARG A 75 -1.01 -0.13 16.80
CA ARG A 75 0.35 -0.59 16.55
C ARG A 75 0.39 -1.91 15.78
N ALA A 76 -0.47 -2.87 16.12
CA ALA A 76 -0.52 -4.15 15.42
C ALA A 76 -1.00 -3.96 13.97
N MET A 77 -2.01 -3.11 13.75
CA MET A 77 -2.52 -2.80 12.40
C MET A 77 -1.48 -2.10 11.53
N ARG A 78 -0.74 -1.14 12.09
CA ARG A 78 0.38 -0.47 11.40
C ARG A 78 1.48 -1.46 11.03
N VAL A 79 1.87 -2.36 11.94
CA VAL A 79 2.88 -3.40 11.66
C VAL A 79 2.41 -4.35 10.56
N LEU A 80 1.16 -4.83 10.63
CA LEU A 80 0.59 -5.70 9.59
C LEU A 80 0.54 -5.03 8.22
N SER A 81 0.22 -3.73 8.20
CA SER A 81 0.22 -2.94 6.97
C SER A 81 1.62 -2.83 6.36
N VAL A 82 2.63 -2.59 7.20
CA VAL A 82 4.04 -2.58 6.76
C VAL A 82 4.44 -3.94 6.19
N ILE A 83 4.10 -5.03 6.87
CA ILE A 83 4.39 -6.40 6.40
C ILE A 83 3.67 -6.66 5.07
N GLY A 84 2.39 -6.29 4.95
CA GLY A 84 1.60 -6.50 3.74
C GLY A 84 2.18 -5.80 2.52
N LEU A 85 2.56 -4.53 2.67
CA LEU A 85 3.20 -3.78 1.59
C LEU A 85 4.60 -4.32 1.28
N LEU A 86 5.39 -4.66 2.30
CA LEU A 86 6.74 -5.20 2.14
C LEU A 86 6.73 -6.54 1.39
N VAL A 87 5.82 -7.45 1.72
CA VAL A 87 5.68 -8.74 1.04
C VAL A 87 5.32 -8.54 -0.44
N ALA A 88 4.37 -7.65 -0.74
CA ALA A 88 4.02 -7.33 -2.11
C ALA A 88 5.17 -6.68 -2.87
N PHE A 89 5.95 -5.82 -2.22
CA PHE A 89 7.13 -5.16 -2.78
C PHE A 89 8.25 -6.17 -3.10
N VAL A 90 8.58 -7.06 -2.17
CA VAL A 90 9.58 -8.12 -2.37
C VAL A 90 9.16 -9.08 -3.47
N ALA A 91 7.88 -9.47 -3.50
CA ALA A 91 7.35 -10.32 -4.56
C ALA A 91 7.39 -9.64 -5.93
N LEU A 92 7.22 -8.31 -5.98
CA LEU A 92 7.31 -7.55 -7.22
C LEU A 92 8.75 -7.57 -7.77
N ILE A 93 9.75 -7.27 -6.92
CA ILE A 93 11.18 -7.28 -7.30
C ILE A 93 11.73 -8.68 -7.56
N SER A 94 11.21 -9.70 -6.86
CA SER A 94 11.69 -11.08 -7.05
C SER A 94 11.21 -11.69 -8.36
N ILE A 95 10.10 -11.20 -8.90
CA ILE A 95 9.46 -11.73 -10.11
C ILE A 95 9.86 -10.91 -11.35
N PHE A 96 10.18 -9.63 -11.19
CA PHE A 96 10.54 -8.69 -12.26
C PHE A 96 11.80 -7.91 -11.90
#